data_AF-A0AA96UA52-F1
#
_entry.id   AF-A0AA96UA52-F1
#
_cell.length_a   1.000
_cell.length_b   1.000
_cell.length_c   1.000
_cell.angle_alpha   90.00
_cell.angle_beta   90.00
_cell.angle_gamma   90.00
#
_symmetry.space_group_name_H-M   'P 1'
#
loop_
_entity.id
_entity.type
_entity.pdbx_description
1 polymer ?
#
loop_
_entity_poly.entity_id
_entity_poly.type
_entity_poly.pdbx_seq_one_letter_code
_entity_poly.pdbx_strand_id
1 'polypeptide(L)'
;MAGSVAVRRPWSDDTWSYLNDPRMPAMEHGWKLHVSARPGTLAAVLALVLPVLERHVCHAKWARDPEVLRTLNSGTRNAASVGKAVTVYPVPGELLPLAAELADVLRGREGPPITGDRRLAPDAPVYYRYGPFTGDYRTGRSGRLESVMTGPDGQLFDGLAGTAYRCPPWAADPFTRPAAAPPASPAPGAPATRPRRTPRPRRPVSAAGATG
;
A
#
# COMPACT_ATOMS: atom_id res chain seq x y z
N MET A 1 -19.16 0.57 -36.46
CA MET A 1 -19.25 -0.35 -35.30
C MET A 1 -19.18 0.50 -34.05
N ALA A 2 -20.32 0.95 -33.51
CA ALA A 2 -20.36 1.69 -32.26
C ALA A 2 -20.10 0.69 -31.13
N GLY A 3 -18.90 0.71 -30.55
CA GLY A 3 -18.61 -0.06 -29.35
C GLY A 3 -19.59 0.39 -28.26
N SER A 4 -20.27 -0.56 -27.64
CA SER A 4 -21.07 -0.30 -26.44
C SER A 4 -20.18 0.44 -25.43
N VAL A 5 -20.49 1.72 -25.18
CA VAL A 5 -19.80 2.49 -24.12
C VAL A 5 -20.19 1.82 -22.82
N ALA A 6 -19.24 1.12 -22.21
CA ALA A 6 -19.47 0.46 -20.94
C ALA A 6 -19.69 1.54 -19.87
N VAL A 7 -20.95 1.72 -19.45
CA VAL A 7 -21.37 2.79 -18.55
C VAL A 7 -21.04 2.44 -17.10
N ARG A 8 -20.35 3.33 -16.39
CA ARG A 8 -20.21 3.27 -14.93
C ARG A 8 -21.60 3.40 -14.29
N ARG A 9 -22.05 2.40 -13.54
CA ARG A 9 -23.36 2.43 -12.85
C ARG A 9 -23.16 2.60 -11.35
N PRO A 10 -23.51 3.75 -10.77
CA PRO A 10 -23.57 3.88 -9.33
C PRO A 10 -24.78 3.12 -8.79
N TRP A 11 -24.57 2.35 -7.73
CA TRP A 11 -25.63 1.76 -6.91
C TRP A 11 -25.25 1.93 -5.44
N SER A 12 -26.19 1.73 -4.52
CA SER A 12 -25.92 1.87 -3.10
C SER A 12 -26.75 0.89 -2.26
N ASP A 13 -26.17 0.36 -1.18
CA ASP A 13 -26.85 -0.35 -0.08
C ASP A 13 -26.93 0.54 1.16
N ASP A 14 -27.55 0.08 2.25
CA ASP A 14 -27.77 0.91 3.45
C ASP A 14 -26.51 1.56 4.05
N THR A 15 -25.31 1.08 3.70
CA THR A 15 -24.03 1.59 4.22
C THR A 15 -23.19 2.27 3.14
N TRP A 16 -23.13 1.72 1.93
CA TRP A 16 -22.14 2.09 0.93
C TRP A 16 -22.78 2.50 -0.38
N SER A 17 -22.21 3.53 -1.00
CA SER A 17 -22.34 3.80 -2.42
C SER A 17 -21.16 3.20 -3.17
N TYR A 18 -21.39 2.74 -4.39
CA TYR A 18 -20.42 1.98 -5.17
C TYR A 18 -20.19 2.60 -6.54
N LEU A 19 -18.94 2.56 -6.99
CA LEU A 19 -18.52 2.83 -8.35
C LEU A 19 -17.97 1.54 -8.95
N ASN A 20 -18.69 0.99 -9.92
CA ASN A 20 -18.26 -0.18 -10.67
C ASN A 20 -17.78 0.26 -12.06
N ASP A 21 -16.47 0.18 -12.28
CA ASP A 21 -15.88 0.40 -13.59
C ASP A 21 -15.86 -0.91 -14.39
N PRO A 22 -16.57 -1.00 -15.52
CA PRO A 22 -16.66 -2.22 -16.33
C PRO A 22 -15.33 -2.62 -17.00
N ARG A 23 -14.31 -1.75 -16.96
CA ARG A 23 -12.97 -2.05 -17.45
C ARG A 23 -12.12 -2.80 -16.42
N MET A 24 -12.58 -2.92 -15.17
CA MET A 24 -11.87 -3.66 -14.13
C MET A 24 -11.87 -5.16 -14.45
N PRO A 25 -10.69 -5.81 -14.47
CA PRO A 25 -10.63 -7.27 -14.50
C PRO A 25 -11.07 -7.85 -13.16
N ALA A 26 -11.45 -9.13 -13.16
CA ALA A 26 -11.63 -9.86 -11.91
C ALA A 26 -10.28 -9.95 -11.18
N MET A 27 -10.23 -9.44 -9.95
CA MET A 27 -9.07 -9.46 -9.09
C MET A 27 -9.48 -9.92 -7.70
N GLU A 28 -8.79 -10.92 -7.16
CA GLU A 28 -9.06 -11.43 -5.80
C GLU A 28 -8.46 -10.51 -4.73
N HIS A 29 -7.29 -9.94 -5.00
CA HIS A 29 -6.55 -9.10 -4.06
C HIS A 29 -5.58 -8.15 -4.77
N GLY A 30 -5.10 -7.16 -4.03
CA GLY A 30 -4.16 -6.17 -4.52
C GLY A 30 -3.94 -5.01 -3.56
N TRP A 31 -3.22 -4.00 -4.04
CA TRP A 31 -3.09 -2.73 -3.35
C TRP A 31 -4.38 -1.93 -3.49
N LYS A 32 -4.90 -1.44 -2.36
CA LYS A 32 -6.07 -0.57 -2.29
C LYS A 32 -5.77 0.69 -1.51
N LEU A 33 -6.47 1.75 -1.87
CA LEU A 33 -6.38 3.05 -1.22
C LEU A 33 -7.60 3.26 -0.32
N HIS A 34 -7.42 3.99 0.77
CA HIS A 34 -8.49 4.43 1.64
C HIS A 34 -8.37 5.93 1.86
N VAL A 35 -9.50 6.64 1.79
CA VAL A 35 -9.57 8.06 2.14
C VAL A 35 -10.29 8.20 3.46
N SER A 36 -9.69 8.97 4.36
CA SER A 36 -10.26 9.31 5.65
C SER A 36 -10.99 10.63 5.66
N ALA A 37 -12.13 10.64 6.34
CA ALA A 37 -12.97 11.82 6.52
C ALA A 37 -13.73 11.76 7.84
N ARG A 38 -14.16 12.92 8.32
CA ARG A 38 -15.15 13.06 9.40
C ARG A 38 -16.55 13.19 8.80
N PRO A 39 -17.62 12.85 9.53
CA PRO A 39 -19.00 13.00 9.07
C PRO A 39 -19.30 14.39 8.46
N GLY A 40 -18.89 15.46 9.16
CA GLY A 40 -19.11 16.84 8.72
C GLY A 40 -18.30 17.26 7.49
N THR A 41 -17.27 16.52 7.10
CA THR A 41 -16.43 16.83 5.93
C THR A 41 -16.65 15.87 4.77
N LEU A 42 -17.54 14.87 4.92
CA LEU A 42 -17.73 13.81 3.94
C LEU A 42 -18.08 14.35 2.55
N ALA A 43 -19.09 15.23 2.46
CA ALA A 43 -19.52 15.79 1.18
C ALA A 43 -18.40 16.56 0.45
N ALA A 44 -17.64 17.36 1.19
CA ALA A 44 -16.50 18.11 0.64
C ALA A 44 -15.37 17.19 0.16
N VAL A 45 -15.10 16.10 0.88
CA VAL A 45 -14.12 15.08 0.47
C VAL A 45 -14.61 14.35 -0.79
N LEU A 46 -15.88 13.93 -0.84
CA LEU A 46 -16.44 13.24 -2.01
C LEU A 46 -16.44 14.11 -3.26
N ALA A 47 -16.73 15.41 -3.13
CA ALA A 47 -16.68 16.36 -4.24
C ALA A 47 -15.29 16.47 -4.89
N LEU A 48 -14.22 16.17 -4.14
CA LEU A 48 -12.84 16.15 -4.63
C LEU A 48 -12.44 14.76 -5.15
N VAL A 49 -12.86 13.70 -4.45
CA VAL A 49 -12.46 12.32 -4.76
C VAL A 49 -13.18 11.77 -6.00
N LEU A 50 -14.50 11.94 -6.11
CA LEU A 50 -15.28 11.29 -7.18
C LEU A 50 -14.81 11.69 -8.60
N PRO A 51 -14.52 12.97 -8.90
CA PRO A 51 -13.98 13.35 -10.21
C PRO A 51 -12.65 12.67 -10.54
N VAL A 52 -11.81 12.40 -9.53
CA VAL A 52 -10.56 11.65 -9.69
C VAL A 52 -10.87 10.21 -10.07
N LEU A 53 -11.74 9.55 -9.31
CA LEU A 53 -12.11 8.15 -9.57
C LEU A 53 -12.71 7.94 -10.97
N GLU A 54 -13.41 8.94 -11.51
CA GLU A 54 -13.98 8.90 -12.86
C GLU A 54 -12.94 8.86 -13.99
N ARG A 55 -11.73 9.38 -13.76
CA ARG A 55 -10.64 9.38 -14.75
C ARG A 55 -9.81 8.10 -14.74
N HIS A 56 -9.82 7.34 -13.65
CA HIS A 56 -9.00 6.15 -13.47
C HIS A 56 -9.79 4.84 -13.61
N VAL A 57 -9.13 3.74 -13.96
CA VAL A 57 -9.73 2.38 -13.96
C VAL A 57 -9.69 1.81 -12.54
N CYS A 58 -10.81 1.90 -11.82
CA CYS A 58 -10.92 1.39 -10.46
C CYS A 58 -12.36 1.04 -10.08
N HIS A 59 -12.52 0.06 -9.18
CA HIS A 59 -13.73 -0.01 -8.35
C HIS A 59 -13.57 0.90 -7.14
N ALA A 60 -14.66 1.43 -6.61
CA ALA A 60 -14.64 2.15 -5.34
C ALA A 60 -15.94 1.99 -4.57
N LYS A 61 -15.86 2.23 -3.26
CA LYS A 61 -17.03 2.42 -2.41
C LYS A 61 -16.81 3.52 -1.40
N TRP A 62 -17.86 4.21 -1.00
CA TRP A 62 -17.81 5.26 0.00
C TRP A 62 -19.05 5.25 0.89
N ALA A 63 -18.90 5.77 2.11
CA ALA A 63 -20.02 5.89 3.05
C ALA A 63 -21.15 6.70 2.39
N ARG A 64 -22.36 6.15 2.41
CA ARG A 64 -23.53 6.73 1.73
C ARG A 64 -23.83 8.15 2.21
N ASP A 65 -23.69 8.39 3.51
CA ASP A 65 -24.03 9.67 4.15
C ASP A 65 -23.24 9.90 5.45
N PRO A 66 -23.32 11.12 6.03
CA PRO A 66 -22.62 11.44 7.28
C PRO A 66 -23.01 10.59 8.49
N GLU A 67 -24.26 10.11 8.58
CA GLU A 67 -24.73 9.30 9.71
C GLU A 67 -24.11 7.90 9.67
N VAL A 68 -24.08 7.30 8.48
CA VAL A 68 -23.37 6.05 8.25
C VAL A 68 -21.90 6.20 8.59
N LEU A 69 -21.24 7.28 8.13
CA LEU A 69 -19.83 7.50 8.45
C LEU A 69 -19.60 7.71 9.95
N ARG A 70 -20.53 8.37 10.66
CA ARG A 70 -20.45 8.50 12.13
C ARG A 70 -20.48 7.13 12.79
N THR A 71 -21.38 6.26 12.35
CA THR A 71 -21.49 4.88 12.85
C THR A 71 -20.20 4.09 12.57
N LEU A 72 -19.64 4.18 11.36
CA LEU A 72 -18.38 3.54 11.01
C LEU A 72 -17.22 4.04 11.88
N ASN A 73 -17.13 5.36 12.06
CA ASN A 73 -16.07 6.00 12.86
C ASN A 73 -16.21 5.77 14.36
N SER A 74 -17.37 5.33 14.84
CA SER A 74 -17.54 4.92 16.25
C SER A 74 -16.73 3.66 16.59
N GLY A 75 -16.35 2.86 15.60
CA GLY A 75 -15.63 1.60 15.78
C GLY A 75 -16.42 0.48 16.47
N THR A 76 -17.67 0.75 16.90
CA THR A 76 -18.52 -0.18 17.65
C THR A 76 -18.81 -1.48 16.90
N ARG A 77 -19.01 -1.41 15.58
CA ARG A 77 -19.22 -2.59 14.73
C ARG A 77 -17.92 -3.23 14.27
N ASN A 78 -16.95 -2.40 13.89
CA ASN A 78 -15.66 -2.85 13.38
C ASN A 78 -14.62 -1.73 13.53
N ALA A 79 -13.69 -1.91 14.46
CA ALA A 79 -12.59 -0.96 14.67
C ALA A 79 -11.75 -0.75 13.40
N ALA A 80 -11.65 -1.76 12.52
CA ALA A 80 -10.88 -1.67 11.29
C ALA A 80 -11.56 -0.82 10.20
N SER A 81 -12.83 -0.44 10.38
CA SER A 81 -13.56 0.47 9.49
C SER A 81 -13.41 1.94 9.88
N VAL A 82 -12.87 2.24 11.07
CA VAL A 82 -12.72 3.61 11.55
C VAL A 82 -11.85 4.42 10.58
N GLY A 83 -12.35 5.58 10.19
CA GLY A 83 -11.72 6.47 9.23
C GLY A 83 -11.87 6.02 7.77
N LYS A 84 -12.41 4.85 7.43
CA LYS A 84 -12.53 4.40 6.01
C LYS A 84 -13.77 4.99 5.33
N ALA A 85 -13.73 6.29 5.03
CA ALA A 85 -14.82 6.97 4.35
C ALA A 85 -14.94 6.56 2.88
N VAL A 86 -13.82 6.35 2.19
CA VAL A 86 -13.75 5.82 0.82
C VAL A 86 -12.75 4.66 0.78
N THR A 87 -13.06 3.62 0.02
CA THR A 87 -12.12 2.55 -0.36
C THR A 87 -12.04 2.47 -1.87
N VAL A 88 -10.83 2.42 -2.43
CA VAL A 88 -10.57 2.39 -3.86
C VAL A 88 -9.71 1.18 -4.23
N TYR A 89 -10.13 0.48 -5.27
CA TYR A 89 -9.57 -0.77 -5.76
C TYR A 89 -9.11 -0.58 -7.22
N PRO A 90 -7.90 -0.02 -7.43
CA PRO A 90 -7.36 0.20 -8.78
C PRO A 90 -6.75 -1.08 -9.36
N VAL A 91 -6.62 -1.14 -10.68
CA VAL A 91 -5.66 -2.07 -11.30
C VAL A 91 -4.22 -1.65 -10.97
N PRO A 92 -3.22 -2.57 -11.03
CA PRO A 92 -1.84 -2.25 -10.63
C PRO A 92 -1.23 -1.04 -11.34
N GLY A 93 -1.51 -0.86 -12.65
CA GLY A 93 -1.02 0.27 -13.43
C GLY A 93 -1.61 1.63 -13.06
N GLU A 94 -2.78 1.65 -12.41
CA GLU A 94 -3.48 2.87 -12.00
C GLU A 94 -3.13 3.30 -10.58
N LEU A 95 -2.53 2.42 -9.76
CA LEU A 95 -2.32 2.65 -8.34
C LEU A 95 -1.53 3.93 -8.04
N LEU A 96 -0.35 4.09 -8.64
CA LEU A 96 0.54 5.22 -8.40
C LEU A 96 -0.04 6.56 -8.87
N PRO A 97 -0.51 6.71 -10.13
CA PRO A 97 -1.07 7.99 -10.58
C PRO A 97 -2.34 8.37 -9.81
N LEU A 98 -3.22 7.39 -9.54
CA LEU A 98 -4.42 7.61 -8.72
C LEU A 98 -4.07 8.07 -7.30
N ALA A 99 -3.11 7.41 -6.65
CA ALA A 99 -2.70 7.74 -5.29
C ALA A 99 -2.10 9.15 -5.21
N ALA A 100 -1.27 9.53 -6.19
CA ALA A 100 -0.68 10.86 -6.28
C ALA A 100 -1.76 11.94 -6.45
N GLU A 101 -2.72 11.73 -7.35
CA GLU A 101 -3.78 12.70 -7.58
C GLU A 101 -4.72 12.83 -6.37
N LEU A 102 -5.08 11.72 -5.73
CA LEU A 102 -5.85 11.76 -4.47
C LEU A 102 -5.11 12.50 -3.36
N ALA A 103 -3.80 12.31 -3.23
CA ALA A 103 -3.00 13.03 -2.23
C ALA A 103 -2.98 14.54 -2.52
N ASP A 104 -2.88 14.93 -3.79
CA ASP A 104 -2.84 16.34 -4.19
C ASP A 104 -4.17 17.06 -3.93
N VAL A 105 -5.29 16.51 -4.41
CA VAL A 105 -6.61 17.15 -4.25
C VAL A 105 -7.10 17.15 -2.80
N LEU A 106 -6.58 16.25 -1.96
CA LEU A 106 -6.92 16.17 -0.54
C LEU A 106 -5.87 16.80 0.39
N ARG A 107 -4.89 17.52 -0.15
CA ARG A 107 -3.89 18.23 0.65
C ARG A 107 -4.57 19.20 1.64
N GLY A 108 -4.09 19.20 2.88
CA GLY A 108 -4.62 20.01 3.97
C GLY A 108 -5.95 19.52 4.55
N ARG A 109 -6.52 18.42 4.03
CA ARG A 109 -7.70 17.79 4.63
C ARG A 109 -7.32 16.86 5.76
N GLU A 110 -8.25 16.67 6.67
CA GLU A 110 -8.06 15.83 7.85
C GLU A 110 -9.13 14.74 7.96
N GLY A 111 -8.77 13.65 8.62
CA GLY A 111 -9.67 12.59 9.02
C GLY A 111 -9.05 11.76 10.15
N PRO A 112 -9.84 10.90 10.82
CA PRO A 112 -9.29 9.96 11.80
C PRO A 112 -8.18 9.09 11.19
N PRO A 113 -7.14 8.72 11.94
CA PRO A 113 -6.16 7.77 11.46
C PRO A 113 -6.82 6.41 11.19
N ILE A 114 -6.39 5.76 10.12
CA ILE A 114 -6.88 4.42 9.77
C ILE A 114 -5.92 3.38 10.35
N THR A 115 -6.39 2.64 11.34
CA THR A 115 -5.63 1.55 11.95
C THR A 115 -5.38 0.41 10.95
N GLY A 116 -4.15 -0.10 10.92
CA GLY A 116 -3.75 -1.20 10.04
C GLY A 116 -3.37 -0.80 8.61
N ASP A 117 -3.48 0.49 8.27
CA ASP A 117 -3.12 1.03 6.97
C ASP A 117 -1.89 1.96 7.09
N ARG A 118 -1.12 2.10 6.01
CA ARG A 118 -0.03 3.09 5.93
C ARG A 118 -0.57 4.39 5.37
N ARG A 119 -0.16 5.51 5.95
CA ARG A 119 -0.49 6.83 5.41
C ARG A 119 0.43 7.15 4.23
N LEU A 120 -0.17 7.62 3.14
CA LEU A 120 0.54 7.94 1.91
C LEU A 120 1.35 9.23 2.03
N ALA A 121 0.75 10.27 2.61
CA ALA A 121 1.35 11.58 2.81
C ALA A 121 0.92 12.20 4.15
N PRO A 122 1.79 13.00 4.82
CA PRO A 122 1.49 13.57 6.14
C PRO A 122 0.40 14.65 6.11
N ASP A 123 0.15 15.28 4.96
CA ASP A 123 -0.76 16.41 4.75
C ASP A 123 -2.04 16.02 3.98
N ALA A 124 -2.21 14.74 3.63
CA ALA A 124 -3.43 14.22 3.00
C ALA A 124 -3.98 13.02 3.79
N PRO A 125 -5.31 12.87 3.95
CA PRO A 125 -5.91 11.74 4.66
C PRO A 125 -6.03 10.50 3.76
N VAL A 126 -4.98 10.21 2.97
CA VAL A 126 -4.92 9.07 2.05
C VAL A 126 -4.04 7.98 2.65
N TYR A 127 -4.55 6.77 2.65
CA TYR A 127 -3.94 5.59 3.23
C TYR A 127 -3.95 4.45 2.22
N TYR A 128 -3.10 3.44 2.42
CA TYR A 128 -3.04 2.26 1.58
C TYR A 128 -2.70 1.01 2.37
N ARG A 129 -3.11 -0.13 1.82
CA ARG A 129 -2.67 -1.46 2.24
C ARG A 129 -2.89 -2.49 1.14
N TYR A 130 -2.23 -3.62 1.26
CA TYR A 130 -2.56 -4.80 0.48
C TYR A 130 -3.74 -5.52 1.11
N GLY A 131 -4.64 -6.05 0.29
CA GLY A 131 -5.75 -6.85 0.82
C GLY A 131 -6.71 -7.37 -0.24
N PRO A 132 -7.75 -8.09 0.19
CA PRO A 132 -8.73 -8.68 -0.69
C PRO A 132 -9.58 -7.59 -1.36
N PHE A 133 -9.96 -7.86 -2.60
CA PHE A 133 -10.86 -7.06 -3.43
C PHE A 133 -12.27 -7.65 -3.40
N THR A 134 -12.39 -8.98 -3.39
CA THR A 134 -13.64 -9.71 -3.15
C THR A 134 -13.75 -10.11 -1.68
N GLY A 135 -14.98 -10.12 -1.16
CA GLY A 135 -15.27 -10.55 0.20
C GLY A 135 -15.41 -12.07 0.32
N ASP A 136 -14.57 -12.86 -0.35
CA ASP A 136 -14.63 -14.31 -0.23
C ASP A 136 -14.08 -14.71 1.15
N TYR A 137 -14.99 -14.76 2.11
CA TYR A 137 -14.73 -15.21 3.45
C TYR A 137 -14.76 -16.74 3.47
N ARG A 138 -13.66 -17.37 3.87
CA ARG A 138 -13.65 -18.79 4.23
C ARG A 138 -13.83 -18.89 5.74
N THR A 139 -14.65 -19.83 6.20
CA THR A 139 -14.65 -20.18 7.62
C THR A 139 -13.35 -20.91 7.94
N GLY A 140 -12.50 -20.27 8.75
CA GLY A 140 -11.26 -20.87 9.21
C GLY A 140 -11.49 -22.03 10.17
N ARG A 141 -10.43 -22.81 10.46
CA ARG A 141 -10.46 -23.87 11.49
C ARG A 141 -10.80 -23.36 12.90
N SER A 142 -10.70 -22.05 13.10
CA SER A 142 -11.04 -21.34 14.33
C SER A 142 -12.51 -20.88 14.41
N GLY A 143 -13.32 -21.10 13.37
CA GLY A 143 -14.68 -20.58 13.27
C GLY A 143 -14.77 -19.07 12.97
N ARG A 144 -13.64 -18.37 12.76
CA ARG A 144 -13.62 -16.98 12.29
C ARG A 144 -13.78 -16.90 10.77
N LEU A 145 -14.43 -15.85 10.28
CA LEU A 145 -14.38 -15.50 8.85
C LEU A 145 -12.94 -15.07 8.53
N GLU A 146 -12.22 -15.90 7.78
CA GLU A 146 -10.88 -15.62 7.27
C GLU A 146 -11.01 -15.22 5.80
N SER A 147 -10.65 -13.98 5.46
CA SER A 147 -10.44 -13.64 4.04
C SER A 147 -9.01 -14.00 3.70
N VAL A 148 -8.82 -15.18 3.11
CA VAL A 148 -7.48 -15.71 2.78
C VAL A 148 -7.12 -15.32 1.36
N MET A 149 -5.96 -14.70 1.18
CA MET A 149 -5.39 -14.40 -0.13
C MET A 149 -4.38 -15.48 -0.51
N THR A 150 -4.43 -15.94 -1.76
CA THR A 150 -3.48 -16.91 -2.31
C THR A 150 -2.49 -16.18 -3.21
N GLY A 151 -1.20 -16.29 -2.90
CA GLY A 151 -0.12 -15.74 -3.70
C GLY A 151 0.18 -16.60 -4.95
N PRO A 152 1.06 -16.12 -5.85
CA PRO A 152 1.40 -16.80 -7.10
C PRO A 152 1.90 -18.24 -6.92
N ASP A 153 2.63 -18.51 -5.84
CA ASP A 153 3.19 -19.83 -5.53
C ASP A 153 2.31 -20.65 -4.57
N GLY A 154 1.02 -20.30 -4.43
CA GLY A 154 0.09 -20.98 -3.52
C GLY A 154 0.23 -20.62 -2.04
N GLN A 155 1.13 -19.67 -1.71
CA GLN A 155 1.30 -19.16 -0.34
C GLN A 155 0.00 -18.50 0.15
N LEU A 156 -0.42 -18.78 1.38
CA LEU A 156 -1.63 -18.18 1.97
C LEU A 156 -1.27 -17.00 2.87
N PHE A 157 -2.09 -15.95 2.84
CA PHE A 157 -1.94 -14.78 3.70
C PHE A 157 -3.30 -14.27 4.18
N ASP A 158 -3.37 -13.88 5.45
CA ASP A 158 -4.57 -13.30 6.04
C ASP A 158 -4.81 -11.88 5.51
N GLY A 159 -5.90 -11.70 4.77
CA GLY A 159 -6.31 -10.44 4.15
C GLY A 159 -7.14 -9.52 5.05
N LEU A 160 -7.49 -9.95 6.27
CA LEU A 160 -8.24 -9.12 7.20
C LEU A 160 -7.45 -7.88 7.60
N ALA A 161 -8.18 -6.77 7.79
CA ALA A 161 -7.59 -5.57 8.33
C ALA A 161 -7.24 -5.81 9.80
N GLY A 162 -5.94 -5.98 10.08
CA GLY A 162 -5.41 -6.08 11.43
C GLY A 162 -5.19 -4.72 12.08
N THR A 163 -4.66 -4.74 13.30
CA THR A 163 -4.27 -3.51 14.03
C THR A 163 -2.94 -2.93 13.57
N ALA A 164 -2.14 -3.70 12.84
CA ALA A 164 -0.85 -3.32 12.31
C ALA A 164 -0.83 -3.46 10.79
N TYR A 165 -0.07 -2.59 10.12
CA TYR A 165 0.19 -2.70 8.69
C TYR A 165 0.87 -4.03 8.37
N ARG A 166 0.41 -4.68 7.30
CA ARG A 166 1.00 -5.90 6.78
C ARG A 166 1.09 -5.85 5.25
N CYS A 167 2.17 -6.42 4.74
CA CYS A 167 2.39 -6.64 3.32
C CYS A 167 2.69 -8.13 3.13
N PRO A 168 2.04 -8.83 2.19
CA PRO A 168 2.39 -10.21 1.91
C PRO A 168 3.79 -10.31 1.27
N PRO A 169 4.48 -11.45 1.44
CA PRO A 169 5.87 -11.62 0.99
C PRO A 169 6.03 -11.57 -0.54
N TRP A 170 4.95 -11.81 -1.30
CA TRP A 170 4.95 -11.74 -2.76
C TRP A 170 4.70 -10.34 -3.31
N ALA A 171 4.36 -9.36 -2.47
CA ALA A 171 4.09 -7.99 -2.91
C ALA A 171 5.23 -7.06 -2.46
N ALA A 172 5.74 -6.27 -3.39
CA ALA A 172 6.58 -5.13 -3.06
C ALA A 172 5.69 -3.92 -2.70
N ASP A 173 6.04 -3.19 -1.65
CA ASP A 173 5.35 -1.94 -1.29
C ASP A 173 5.69 -0.86 -2.33
N PRO A 174 4.70 -0.36 -3.10
CA PRO A 174 4.91 0.52 -4.24
C PRO A 174 5.24 1.96 -3.83
N PHE A 175 5.07 2.32 -2.56
CA PHE A 175 5.31 3.67 -2.05
C PHE A 175 6.59 3.77 -1.21
N THR A 176 7.20 2.65 -0.86
CA THR A 176 8.55 2.64 -0.29
C THR A 176 9.57 2.48 -1.40
N ARG A 177 10.56 3.37 -1.45
CA ARG A 177 11.74 3.16 -2.29
C ARG A 177 12.40 1.84 -1.87
N PRO A 178 12.79 0.95 -2.80
CA PRO A 178 13.57 -0.22 -2.45
C PRO A 178 14.78 0.23 -1.65
N ALA A 179 14.99 -0.35 -0.47
CA ALA A 179 16.27 -0.20 0.20
C ALA A 179 17.34 -0.67 -0.81
N ALA A 180 18.37 0.15 -1.04
CA ALA A 180 19.50 -0.30 -1.83
C ALA A 180 19.97 -1.62 -1.20
N ALA A 181 19.98 -2.70 -1.99
CA ALA A 181 20.41 -4.00 -1.49
C ALA A 181 21.79 -3.80 -0.82
N PRO A 182 21.99 -4.27 0.42
CA PRO A 182 23.34 -4.26 0.99
C PRO A 182 24.25 -4.98 -0.01
N PRO A 183 25.46 -4.46 -0.30
CA PRO A 183 26.37 -5.12 -1.20
C PRO A 183 26.53 -6.57 -0.73
N ALA A 184 26.31 -7.51 -1.66
CA ALA A 184 26.43 -8.93 -1.37
C ALA A 184 27.76 -9.16 -0.65
N SER A 185 27.68 -9.67 0.58
CA SER A 185 28.90 -10.12 1.27
C SER A 185 29.55 -11.18 0.38
N PRO A 186 30.85 -11.06 0.06
CA PRO A 186 31.50 -12.06 -0.76
C PRO A 186 31.39 -13.42 -0.06
N ALA A 187 30.95 -14.43 -0.81
CA ALA A 187 30.81 -15.80 -0.32
C ALA A 187 32.15 -16.30 0.26
N PRO A 188 32.15 -17.08 1.34
CA PRO A 188 33.36 -17.67 1.89
C PRO A 188 33.80 -18.80 0.95
N GLY A 189 34.81 -18.56 0.11
CA GLY A 189 35.30 -19.61 -0.77
C GLY A 189 36.14 -19.12 -1.94
N ALA A 190 37.26 -18.48 -1.68
CA ALA A 190 38.37 -18.47 -2.62
C ALA A 190 39.65 -18.81 -1.85
N PRO A 191 40.44 -19.81 -2.27
CA PRO A 191 41.69 -20.14 -1.60
C PRO A 191 42.65 -18.95 -1.74
N ALA A 192 43.19 -18.50 -0.61
CA ALA A 192 44.19 -17.45 -0.55
C ALA A 192 45.38 -17.84 -1.43
N THR A 193 45.59 -17.12 -2.52
CA THR A 193 46.82 -17.19 -3.30
C THR A 193 47.94 -16.61 -2.45
N ARG A 194 48.87 -17.48 -2.05
CA ARG A 194 50.07 -17.11 -1.29
C ARG A 194 50.84 -16.00 -2.04
N PRO A 195 51.17 -14.87 -1.40
CA PRO A 195 51.95 -13.84 -2.07
C PRO A 195 53.37 -14.34 -2.32
N ARG A 196 53.81 -14.22 -3.58
CA ARG A 196 55.18 -14.50 -4.02
C ARG A 196 56.12 -13.54 -3.29
N ARG A 197 57.04 -14.07 -2.50
CA ARG A 197 58.08 -13.29 -1.79
C ARG A 197 58.88 -12.47 -2.79
N THR A 198 58.79 -11.15 -2.71
CA THR A 198 59.74 -10.23 -3.37
C THR A 198 61.03 -10.16 -2.54
N PRO A 199 62.23 -10.12 -3.17
CA PRO A 199 63.48 -9.96 -2.44
C PRO A 199 63.60 -8.53 -1.89
N ARG A 200 64.06 -8.44 -0.65
CA ARG A 200 64.25 -7.19 0.10
C ARG A 200 65.43 -6.38 -0.51
N PRO A 201 65.28 -5.08 -0.82
CA PRO A 201 66.44 -4.26 -1.19
C PRO A 201 67.29 -3.96 0.07
N ARG A 202 68.62 -4.02 -0.09
CA ARG A 202 69.60 -3.68 0.96
C ARG A 202 69.54 -2.19 1.27
N ARG A 203 69.47 -1.82 2.56
CA ARG A 203 69.56 -0.43 3.05
C ARG A 203 70.97 0.12 2.82
N PRO A 204 71.12 1.38 2.38
CA PRO A 204 72.38 2.10 2.51
C PRO A 204 72.59 2.57 3.96
N VAL A 205 73.84 2.54 4.40
CA VAL A 205 74.33 3.09 5.67
C VAL A 205 74.56 4.59 5.46
N SER A 206 73.95 5.43 6.30
CA SER A 206 74.39 6.82 6.49
C SER A 206 74.56 7.06 7.98
N ALA A 207 75.80 7.37 8.35
CA ALA A 207 76.19 7.85 9.67
C ALA A 207 75.95 9.37 9.73
N ALA A 208 75.15 9.81 10.70
CA ALA A 208 75.32 11.12 11.32
C ALA A 208 76.47 10.96 12.34
N GLY A 209 77.50 11.80 12.40
CA GLY A 209 77.38 13.25 12.53
C GLY A 209 77.16 13.57 14.01
N ALA A 210 78.19 13.39 14.84
CA ALA A 210 78.21 13.79 16.24
C ALA A 210 79.02 15.08 16.39
N THR A 211 78.37 16.06 17.00
CA THR A 211 78.90 17.32 17.52
C THR A 211 80.00 17.11 18.56
N GLY A 212 81.03 17.94 18.49
CA GLY A 212 82.11 18.11 19.46
C GLY A 212 83.12 19.11 18.92
#